data_AF-A0A2E4QVJ7-F1
#
_entry.id   AF-A0A2E4QVJ7-F1
#
_cell.length_a   1.000
_cell.length_b   1.000
_cell.length_c   1.000
_cell.angle_alpha   90.00
_cell.angle_beta   90.00
_cell.angle_gamma   90.00
#
_symmetry.space_group_name_H-M   'P 1'
#
loop_
_entity.id
_entity.type
_entity.pdbx_description
1 polymer ?
#
loop_
_entity_poly.entity_id
_entity_poly.type
_entity_poly.pdbx_seq_one_letter_code
_entity_poly.pdbx_strand_id
1 'polypeptide(L)' 'MKRTKIQTISGHRLPEPRITLTAIRLAVLWIGLPILILGGVLDLAAQLIFGICTGLWCMAG' A
#
# COMPACT_ATOMS: atom_id res chain seq x y z
N MET A 1 2.85 18.84 -14.10
CA MET A 1 1.76 18.39 -13.20
C MET A 1 0.45 18.97 -13.72
N LYS A 2 -0.41 18.14 -14.33
CA LYS A 2 -1.66 18.60 -14.99
C LYS A 2 -2.65 18.99 -13.89
N ARG A 3 -3.07 20.26 -13.80
CA ARG A 3 -4.11 20.67 -12.84
C ARG A 3 -5.42 19.96 -13.22
N THR A 4 -5.88 19.05 -12.37
CA THR A 4 -7.18 18.42 -12.55
C THR A 4 -8.26 19.47 -12.31
N LYS A 5 -9.10 19.75 -13.32
CA LYS A 5 -10.22 20.69 -13.17
C LYS A 5 -11.06 20.29 -11.97
N ILE A 6 -11.42 21.28 -11.15
CA ILE A 6 -12.41 21.12 -10.08
C ILE A 6 -13.70 20.63 -10.75
N GLN A 7 -14.06 19.37 -10.47
CA GLN A 7 -15.24 18.75 -11.05
C GLN A 7 -16.45 19.00 -10.14
N THR A 8 -17.54 19.46 -10.74
CA THR A 8 -18.84 19.51 -10.06
C THR A 8 -19.53 18.19 -10.28
N ILE A 9 -19.76 17.43 -9.21
CA ILE A 9 -20.44 16.12 -9.26
C ILE A 9 -21.70 16.25 -8.40
N SER A 10 -22.86 15.88 -8.95
CA SER A 10 -24.16 15.95 -8.24
C SER A 10 -24.46 17.32 -7.62
N GLY A 11 -24.13 18.40 -8.33
CA GLY A 11 -24.33 19.78 -7.86
C GLY A 11 -23.36 20.26 -6.77
N HIS A 12 -22.46 19.41 -6.29
CA HIS A 12 -21.47 19.73 -5.26
C HIS A 12 -20.08 19.87 -5.88
N ARG A 13 -19.33 20.91 -5.46
CA ARG A 13 -17.93 21.08 -5.86
C ARG A 13 -17.03 20.30 -4.90
N LEU A 14 -16.36 19.29 -5.43
CA LEU A 14 -15.39 18.55 -4.64
C LEU A 14 -14.13 19.42 -4.45
N PRO A 15 -13.60 19.53 -3.22
CA PRO A 15 -12.33 20.20 -2.99
C PRO A 15 -11.21 19.45 -3.71
N GLU A 16 -10.14 20.17 -4.06
CA GLU A 16 -8.98 19.56 -4.73
C GLU A 16 -8.42 18.40 -3.89
N PRO A 17 -8.01 17.28 -4.52
CA PRO A 17 -7.46 16.13 -3.82
C PRO A 17 -6.20 16.56 -3.08
N ARG A 18 -6.24 16.48 -1.75
CA ARG A 18 -5.09 16.78 -0.89
C ARG A 18 -4.53 15.49 -0.31
N ILE A 19 -3.20 15.41 -0.28
CA ILE A 19 -2.52 14.36 0.47
C ILE A 19 -2.73 14.67 1.96
N THR A 20 -3.68 13.98 2.55
CA THR A 20 -3.98 14.04 3.99
C THR A 20 -3.35 12.85 4.69
N LEU A 21 -3.17 12.94 6.01
CA LEU A 21 -2.72 11.79 6.81
C LEU A 21 -3.66 10.58 6.64
N THR A 22 -4.96 10.83 6.53
CA THR A 22 -5.97 9.80 6.25
C THR A 22 -5.73 9.13 4.90
N ALA A 23 -5.41 9.91 3.86
CA ALA A 23 -5.08 9.36 2.54
C ALA A 23 -3.82 8.47 2.59
N ILE A 24 -2.78 8.90 3.31
CA ILE A 24 -1.56 8.09 3.50
C ILE A 24 -1.89 6.80 4.24
N ARG A 25 -2.66 6.88 5.34
CA ARG A 25 -3.09 5.71 6.11
C ARG A 25 -3.88 4.73 5.24
N LEU A 26 -4.80 5.24 4.42
CA LEU A 26 -5.56 4.40 3.49
C LEU A 26 -4.65 3.75 2.45
N ALA A 27 -3.70 4.48 1.88
CA ALA A 27 -2.73 3.90 0.93
C ALA A 27 -1.91 2.78 1.58
N VAL A 28 -1.41 2.97 2.80
CA VAL A 28 -0.69 1.92 3.54
C VAL A 28 -1.59 0.72 3.82
N LEU A 29 -2.82 0.93 4.28
CA LEU A 29 -3.74 -0.16 4.60
C LEU A 29 -4.23 -0.93 3.36
N TRP A 30 -4.43 -0.26 2.24
CA TRP A 30 -5.00 -0.86 1.04
C TRP A 30 -3.97 -1.36 0.04
N ILE A 31 -2.74 -0.82 0.07
CA ILE A 31 -1.67 -1.22 -0.86
C ILE A 31 -0.52 -1.85 -0.08
N GLY A 32 -0.03 -1.16 0.95
CA GLY A 32 1.08 -1.66 1.76
C GLY A 32 0.76 -2.97 2.46
N LEU A 33 -0.39 -3.07 3.14
CA LEU A 33 -0.75 -4.26 3.89
C LEU A 33 -0.95 -5.50 3.00
N PRO A 34 -1.65 -5.46 1.86
CA PRO A 34 -1.71 -6.61 0.96
C PRO A 34 -0.35 -7.05 0.43
N ILE A 35 0.52 -6.10 0.06
CA ILE A 35 1.88 -6.40 -0.41
C ILE A 35 2.68 -7.06 0.71
N LEU A 36 2.59 -6.56 1.95
CA LEU A 36 3.28 -7.13 3.10
C LEU A 36 2.81 -8.55 3.41
N ILE A 37 1.50 -8.81 3.35
CA ILE A 37 0.95 -10.14 3.59
C ILE A 37 1.41 -11.10 2.49
N LEU A 38 1.22 -10.73 1.22
CA LEU A 38 1.60 -11.60 0.10
C LEU A 38 3.11 -11.83 0.04
N GLY A 39 3.90 -10.77 0.17
CA GLY A 39 5.35 -10.85 0.23
C GLY A 39 5.82 -11.72 1.40
N GLY A 40 5.27 -11.51 2.60
CA GLY A 40 5.61 -12.32 3.76
C GLY A 40 5.28 -13.80 3.59
N VAL A 41 4.14 -14.15 2.95
CA VAL A 41 3.81 -15.55 2.65
C VAL A 41 4.80 -16.15 1.64
N LEU A 42 5.18 -15.39 0.62
CA LEU A 42 6.17 -15.84 -0.37
C LEU A 42 7.57 -16.02 0.23
N ASP A 43 7.99 -15.10 1.09
CA ASP A 43 9.27 -15.19 1.80
C ASP A 43 9.30 -16.44 2.70
N LEU A 44 8.21 -16.72 3.43
CA LEU A 44 8.08 -17.92 4.24
C LEU A 44 8.09 -19.20 3.38
N ALA A 45 7.40 -19.19 2.24
CA ALA A 45 7.43 -20.30 1.30
C ALA A 45 8.85 -20.52 0.75
N ALA A 46 9.59 -19.46 0.42
CA ALA A 46 10.97 -19.56 -0.03
C ALA A 46 11.89 -20.15 1.05
N GLN A 47 11.68 -19.77 2.31
CA GLN A 47 12.42 -20.36 3.44
C GLN A 47 12.14 -21.85 3.60
N LEU A 48 10.87 -22.27 3.49
CA LEU A 48 10.49 -23.68 3.64
C LEU A 48 10.91 -24.55 2.46
N ILE A 49 10.92 -24.02 1.24
CA ILE A 49 11.21 -24.77 0.02
C ILE A 49 12.71 -24.79 -0.28
N PHE A 50 13.39 -23.65 -0.16
CA PHE A 50 14.79 -23.48 -0.59
C PHE A 50 15.77 -23.36 0.58
N GLY A 51 15.28 -23.18 1.82
CA GLY A 51 16.14 -22.90 2.98
C GLY A 51 16.76 -21.51 2.98
N ILE A 52 16.35 -20.63 2.06
CA ILE A 52 16.88 -19.26 1.94
C ILE A 52 16.01 -18.32 2.74
N CYS A 53 16.64 -17.61 3.67
CA CYS A 53 15.98 -16.59 4.47
C CYS A 53 15.93 -15.26 3.69
N THR A 54 14.73 -14.69 3.54
CA THR A 54 14.47 -13.46 2.76
C THR A 54 13.46 -12.55 3.46
N GLY A 55 13.52 -11.25 3.16
CA GLY A 55 12.53 -10.27 3.60
C GLY A 55 12.37 -10.11 5.11
N LEU A 56 11.11 -9.97 5.58
CA LEU A 56 10.78 -9.67 6.98
C LEU A 56 11.17 -10.78 7.95
N TRP A 57 11.17 -12.03 7.49
CA TRP A 57 11.51 -13.20 8.32
C TRP A 57 13.00 -13.30 8.62
N CYS A 58 13.83 -12.58 7.87
CA CYS A 58 15.28 -12.53 8.07
C CYS A 58 15.74 -11.49 9.08
N MET A 59 14.90 -10.51 9.42
CA MET A 59 15.19 -9.54 10.48
C MET A 59 14.71 -10.01 11.86
N ALA A 60 13.88 -11.05 11.91
CA ALA A 60 13.28 -11.59 13.13
C ALA A 60 13.95 -12.89 13.62
N GLY A 61 15.04 -13.32 12.97
CA GLY A 61 15.82 -14.53 13.28
C GLY A 61 17.15 -14.24 13.95
#